data_AF-A0AA88LRJ0-F1
#
_entry.id   AF-A0AA88LRJ0-F1
#
_cell.length_a   1.000
_cell.length_b   1.000
_cell.length_c   1.000
_cell.angle_alpha   90.00
_cell.angle_beta   90.00
_cell.angle_gamma   90.00
#
_symmetry.space_group_name_H-M   'P 1'
#
loop_
_entity.id
_entity.type
_entity.pdbx_description
1 polymer ?
#
loop_
_entity_poly.entity_id
_entity_poly.type
_entity_poly.pdbx_seq_one_letter_code
_entity_poly.pdbx_strand_id
1 'polypeptide(L)'
;MASTKDPFQFQEFEEADNLLEANRDAVTISIEDGDVKPEKQRKAASFSPDDDPLGSDDKTELLSGQKKSAPFWTFEYYQRFFDIETYHVKERIIGSMLPWPGKNFIHVYLRRNPDLYGPFWICTTLVFAVAISGNIANFLVNLGRPDYKYTPEFQKVTIAATAIFSYAWLVPLALWGFLLWRTNKTLNLVSYSFMEIVCVYGYSLSIYIPAVVLWIVPSEWLRWFSIVVALCLSGSVLLTTFWPAVRDDQPKIIITILSTIVVLNILLAVGCKTYFFSQPKLASQLHSVALTEVTKSST
;
A
#
# COMPACT_ATOMS: atom_id res chain seq x y z
N MET A 1 -8.54 48.26 32.99
CA MET A 1 -9.62 47.32 33.35
C MET A 1 -9.72 46.29 32.23
N ALA A 2 -9.07 45.14 32.42
CA ALA A 2 -9.11 44.01 31.51
C ALA A 2 -9.64 42.81 32.30
N SER A 3 -10.67 42.18 31.76
CA SER A 3 -11.35 41.01 32.30
C SER A 3 -10.53 39.76 32.01
N THR A 4 -9.92 39.17 33.03
CA THR A 4 -9.25 37.87 32.96
C THR A 4 -10.21 36.79 33.45
N LYS A 5 -10.89 36.12 32.53
CA LYS A 5 -11.59 34.84 32.79
C LYS A 5 -11.09 33.84 31.76
N ASP A 6 -10.16 32.99 32.17
CA ASP A 6 -9.75 31.82 31.41
C ASP A 6 -10.81 30.70 31.56
N PRO A 7 -11.31 30.12 30.46
CA PRO A 7 -12.39 29.12 30.49
C PRO A 7 -11.91 27.68 30.67
N PHE A 8 -10.66 27.47 31.13
CA PHE A 8 -10.03 26.15 31.24
C PHE A 8 -9.55 25.85 32.67
N GLN A 9 -10.44 26.00 33.66
CA GLN A 9 -10.19 25.43 34.99
C GLN A 9 -10.77 24.02 35.10
N PHE A 10 -9.89 23.11 35.51
CA PHE A 10 -10.06 21.67 35.56
C PHE A 10 -11.00 21.24 36.69
N GLN A 11 -12.23 20.88 36.34
CA GLN A 11 -13.23 20.35 37.28
C GLN A 11 -13.21 18.81 37.36
N GLU A 12 -12.41 18.15 36.53
CA GLU A 12 -12.41 16.69 36.32
C GLU A 12 -11.61 15.91 37.40
N PHE A 13 -10.71 16.58 38.12
CA PHE A 13 -9.84 15.93 39.12
C PHE A 13 -10.47 15.85 40.52
N GLU A 14 -11.41 16.73 40.86
CA GLU A 14 -12.08 16.72 42.17
C GLU A 14 -13.18 15.63 42.25
N GLU A 15 -13.74 15.23 41.11
CA GLU A 15 -14.74 14.16 41.01
C GLU A 15 -14.10 12.77 41.13
N ALA A 16 -12.86 12.60 40.65
CA ALA A 16 -12.12 11.36 40.76
C ALA A 16 -11.68 11.04 42.21
N ASP A 17 -11.27 12.05 42.98
CA ASP A 17 -10.92 11.87 44.41
C ASP A 17 -12.15 11.52 45.26
N ASN A 18 -13.32 12.12 44.98
CA ASN A 18 -14.56 11.79 45.68
C ASN A 18 -15.08 10.37 45.37
N LEU A 19 -14.82 9.84 44.17
CA LEU A 19 -15.20 8.46 43.82
C LEU A 19 -14.26 7.40 44.42
N LEU A 20 -13.02 7.77 44.74
CA LEU A 20 -12.05 6.90 45.42
C LEU A 20 -12.26 6.86 46.94
N GLU A 21 -12.80 7.92 47.56
CA GLU A 21 -13.19 7.89 48.98
C GLU A 21 -14.44 7.04 49.26
N ALA A 22 -15.32 6.85 48.27
CA ALA A 22 -16.59 6.13 48.42
C ALA A 22 -16.48 4.59 48.47
N ASN A 23 -15.30 4.01 48.20
CA ASN A 23 -15.12 2.56 48.13
C ASN A 23 -13.91 2.07 48.94
N ARG A 24 -13.92 2.41 50.23
CA ARG A 24 -12.85 2.09 51.20
C ARG A 24 -12.77 0.61 51.64
N ASP A 25 -13.67 -0.24 51.12
CA ASP A 25 -13.78 -1.67 51.49
C ASP A 25 -13.48 -2.63 50.33
N ALA A 26 -12.85 -2.17 49.24
CA ALA A 26 -12.39 -3.04 48.17
C ALA A 26 -11.18 -3.88 48.62
N VAL A 27 -11.35 -5.20 48.67
CA VAL A 27 -10.31 -6.18 48.97
C VAL A 27 -9.18 -6.11 47.95
N THR A 28 -8.02 -5.60 48.35
CA THR A 28 -6.77 -5.64 47.58
C THR A 28 -6.14 -7.02 47.69
N ILE A 29 -6.03 -7.73 46.56
CA ILE A 29 -5.27 -8.99 46.48
C ILE A 29 -3.79 -8.63 46.36
N SER A 30 -3.05 -8.76 47.45
CA SER A 30 -1.58 -8.69 47.47
C SER A 30 -1.01 -10.00 46.93
N ILE A 31 -0.22 -9.95 45.86
CA ILE A 31 0.55 -11.10 45.36
C ILE A 31 1.92 -11.06 46.03
N GLU A 32 2.17 -11.99 46.96
CA GLU A 32 3.51 -12.26 47.50
C GLU A 32 4.27 -13.17 46.53
N ASP A 33 5.49 -12.76 46.15
CA ASP A 33 6.44 -13.57 45.37
C ASP A 33 7.02 -14.69 46.27
N GLY A 34 6.51 -15.91 46.09
CA GLY A 34 7.00 -17.12 46.74
C GLY A 34 7.60 -18.11 45.75
N ASP A 35 8.90 -18.34 45.88
CA ASP A 35 9.76 -19.27 45.13
C ASP A 35 9.32 -20.74 45.30
N VAL A 36 8.84 -21.42 44.24
CA VAL A 36 8.64 -22.88 44.24
C VAL A 36 8.91 -23.54 42.86
N LYS A 37 9.85 -24.49 42.90
CA LYS A 37 10.35 -25.43 41.88
C LYS A 37 9.25 -26.36 41.30
N PRO A 38 9.25 -26.77 40.01
CA PRO A 38 8.22 -27.65 39.48
C PRO A 38 8.60 -29.13 39.62
N GLU A 39 7.83 -29.89 40.39
CA GLU A 39 7.86 -31.36 40.39
C GLU A 39 6.70 -31.95 39.55
N LYS A 40 7.07 -32.91 38.70
CA LYS A 40 6.22 -33.71 37.81
C LYS A 40 5.22 -34.54 38.61
N GLN A 41 3.94 -34.52 38.25
CA GLN A 41 3.00 -35.56 38.67
C GLN A 41 2.15 -36.15 37.54
N ARG A 42 1.97 -37.46 37.66
CA ARG A 42 1.54 -38.47 36.69
C ARG A 42 0.03 -38.43 36.38
N LYS A 43 -0.28 -38.97 35.19
CA LYS A 43 -1.58 -39.53 34.76
C LYS A 43 -2.26 -40.40 35.83
N ALA A 44 -3.59 -40.26 35.94
CA ALA A 44 -4.52 -41.36 36.20
C ALA A 44 -5.84 -41.10 35.47
N ALA A 45 -6.46 -42.17 35.00
CA ALA A 45 -7.61 -42.20 34.10
C ALA A 45 -8.92 -42.53 34.83
N SER A 46 -10.03 -42.22 34.15
CA SER A 46 -11.34 -42.90 34.20
C SER A 46 -12.34 -42.46 35.28
N PHE A 47 -13.45 -41.84 34.85
CA PHE A 47 -14.81 -42.42 34.75
C PHE A 47 -15.85 -41.29 34.53
N SER A 48 -16.72 -41.44 33.53
CA SER A 48 -17.99 -40.70 33.34
C SER A 48 -19.16 -41.59 33.81
N PRO A 49 -20.44 -41.19 33.71
CA PRO A 49 -21.09 -39.86 33.64
C PRO A 49 -22.17 -39.71 34.74
N ASP A 50 -22.60 -38.49 35.09
CA ASP A 50 -23.93 -38.30 35.70
C ASP A 50 -24.49 -36.92 35.32
N ASP A 51 -25.77 -36.93 35.00
CA ASP A 51 -26.59 -35.86 34.43
C ASP A 51 -26.84 -34.71 35.42
N ASP A 52 -26.66 -33.47 34.95
CA ASP A 52 -27.17 -32.26 35.61
C ASP A 52 -27.82 -31.37 34.53
N PRO A 53 -29.15 -31.12 34.53
CA PRO A 53 -29.87 -30.60 33.37
C PRO A 53 -29.99 -29.06 33.32
N LEU A 54 -29.25 -28.30 34.12
CA LEU A 54 -29.44 -26.85 34.24
C LEU A 54 -28.09 -26.12 34.32
N GLY A 55 -27.56 -25.69 33.16
CA GLY A 55 -26.39 -24.79 33.16
C GLY A 55 -25.59 -24.64 31.86
N SER A 56 -26.19 -24.82 30.68
CA SER A 56 -25.44 -24.79 29.41
C SER A 56 -25.76 -23.64 28.46
N ASP A 57 -26.49 -22.62 28.90
CA ASP A 57 -26.96 -21.57 27.99
C ASP A 57 -26.08 -20.31 28.06
N ASP A 58 -25.48 -20.02 29.23
CA ASP A 58 -24.61 -18.83 29.39
C ASP A 58 -23.17 -19.04 28.91
N LYS A 59 -22.69 -20.28 28.78
CA LYS A 59 -21.33 -20.57 28.30
C LYS A 59 -21.22 -20.66 26.78
N THR A 60 -22.33 -20.82 26.08
CA THR A 60 -22.35 -20.90 24.61
C THR A 60 -22.45 -19.52 23.96
N GLU A 61 -23.00 -18.51 24.64
CA GLU A 61 -22.97 -17.12 24.14
C GLU A 61 -21.62 -16.41 24.34
N LEU A 62 -20.85 -16.72 25.40
CA LEU A 62 -19.53 -16.11 25.62
C LEU A 62 -18.41 -16.65 24.70
N LEU A 63 -18.64 -17.80 24.08
CA LEU A 63 -17.76 -18.36 23.03
C LEU A 63 -18.24 -18.03 21.61
N SER A 64 -19.39 -17.34 21.48
CA SER A 64 -19.89 -16.78 20.22
C SER A 64 -19.17 -15.48 19.81
N GLY A 65 -18.12 -15.09 20.54
CA GLY A 65 -17.14 -14.08 20.15
C GLY A 65 -16.27 -14.46 18.95
N GLN A 66 -16.57 -15.57 18.25
CA GLN A 66 -16.16 -15.76 16.87
C GLN A 66 -16.91 -14.73 16.03
N LYS A 67 -16.41 -13.47 16.02
CA LYS A 67 -16.88 -12.37 15.16
C LYS A 67 -17.28 -12.98 13.83
N LYS A 68 -18.59 -13.11 13.58
CA LYS A 68 -19.10 -13.50 12.26
C LYS A 68 -18.38 -12.61 11.28
N SER A 69 -17.57 -13.19 10.39
CA SER A 69 -16.85 -12.44 9.38
C SER A 69 -17.87 -11.53 8.71
N ALA A 70 -17.74 -10.22 8.93
CA ALA A 70 -18.68 -9.27 8.37
C ALA A 70 -18.75 -9.52 6.85
N PRO A 71 -19.95 -9.54 6.25
CA PRO A 71 -20.08 -9.77 4.82
C PRO A 71 -19.25 -8.74 4.03
N PHE A 72 -18.67 -9.13 2.89
CA PHE A 72 -17.69 -8.28 2.21
C PHE A 72 -18.22 -6.92 1.75
N TRP A 73 -19.54 -6.77 1.60
CA TRP A 73 -20.22 -5.52 1.24
C TRP A 73 -20.49 -4.58 2.43
N THR A 74 -20.12 -4.98 3.65
CA THR A 74 -20.29 -4.14 4.85
C THR A 74 -19.07 -3.26 5.08
N PHE A 75 -19.30 -2.08 5.65
CA PHE A 75 -18.21 -1.18 6.06
C PHE A 75 -17.26 -1.84 7.08
N GLU A 76 -17.81 -2.61 8.03
CA GLU A 76 -17.02 -3.32 9.05
C GLU A 76 -16.00 -4.29 8.45
N TYR A 77 -16.32 -4.92 7.31
CA TYR A 77 -15.36 -5.75 6.57
C TYR A 77 -14.16 -4.93 6.11
N TYR A 78 -14.38 -3.74 5.54
CA TYR A 78 -13.32 -2.89 5.01
C TYR A 78 -12.51 -2.18 6.10
N GLN A 79 -13.16 -1.82 7.22
CA GLN A 79 -12.51 -1.12 8.34
C GLN A 79 -11.24 -1.86 8.81
N ARG A 80 -11.26 -3.20 8.81
CA ARG A 80 -10.12 -4.04 9.21
C ARG A 80 -8.87 -3.86 8.33
N PHE A 81 -9.02 -3.42 7.08
CA PHE A 81 -7.89 -3.15 6.19
C PHE A 81 -7.34 -1.72 6.32
N PHE A 82 -8.01 -0.86 7.08
CA PHE A 82 -7.56 0.51 7.40
C PHE A 82 -7.09 0.64 8.85
N ASP A 83 -7.44 -0.31 9.70
CA ASP A 83 -7.01 -0.40 11.09
C ASP A 83 -5.56 -0.94 11.17
N ILE A 84 -4.61 -0.08 10.80
CA ILE A 84 -3.18 -0.40 10.79
C ILE A 84 -2.36 0.69 11.46
N GLU A 85 -1.37 0.24 12.23
CA GLU A 85 -0.43 1.15 12.88
C GLU A 85 0.61 1.72 11.90
N THR A 86 1.05 2.94 12.17
CA THR A 86 1.99 3.67 11.29
C THR A 86 3.32 2.93 11.08
N TYR A 87 3.80 2.21 12.10
CA TYR A 87 5.06 1.48 12.00
C TYR A 87 5.00 0.37 10.94
N HIS A 88 3.87 -0.34 10.82
CA HIS A 88 3.69 -1.37 9.81
C HIS A 88 3.73 -0.79 8.40
N VAL A 89 3.10 0.36 8.17
CA VAL A 89 3.12 1.03 6.87
C VAL A 89 4.54 1.44 6.51
N LYS A 90 5.31 1.98 7.47
CA LYS A 90 6.71 2.35 7.27
C LYS A 90 7.59 1.14 6.93
N GLU A 91 7.46 0.04 7.67
CA GLU A 91 8.20 -1.20 7.40
C GLU A 91 7.88 -1.75 6.01
N ARG A 92 6.61 -1.73 5.60
CA ARG A 92 6.17 -2.17 4.28
C ARG A 92 6.73 -1.28 3.16
N ILE A 93 6.77 0.04 3.35
CA ILE A 93 7.40 0.98 2.40
C ILE A 93 8.90 0.73 2.30
N ILE A 94 9.61 0.61 3.42
CA ILE A 94 11.06 0.36 3.42
C ILE A 94 11.36 -1.00 2.78
N GLY A 95 10.56 -2.02 3.11
CA GLY A 95 10.67 -3.36 2.55
C GLY A 95 10.33 -3.43 1.06
N SER A 96 9.48 -2.54 0.54
CA SER A 96 9.21 -2.43 -0.90
C SER A 96 10.28 -1.62 -1.63
N MET A 97 10.96 -0.70 -0.95
CA MET A 97 12.04 0.08 -1.54
C MET A 97 13.36 -0.67 -1.64
N LEU A 98 13.63 -1.59 -0.70
CA LEU A 98 14.83 -2.43 -0.70
C LEU A 98 14.44 -3.89 -0.90
N PRO A 99 14.59 -4.45 -2.12
CA PRO A 99 14.38 -5.88 -2.35
C PRO A 99 15.48 -6.66 -1.63
N TRP A 100 15.17 -7.24 -0.48
CA TRP A 100 16.10 -8.13 0.22
C TRP A 100 16.09 -9.51 -0.45
N PRO A 101 17.24 -9.99 -0.98
CA PRO A 101 17.30 -11.29 -1.65
C PRO A 101 16.83 -12.41 -0.72
N GLY A 102 15.88 -13.24 -1.18
CA GLY A 102 15.41 -14.44 -0.47
C GLY A 102 14.24 -14.25 0.51
N LYS A 103 13.63 -13.06 0.59
CA LYS A 103 12.45 -12.80 1.44
C LYS A 103 11.22 -12.42 0.60
N ASN A 104 10.17 -13.24 0.64
CA ASN A 104 8.91 -12.95 -0.06
C ASN A 104 8.12 -11.86 0.68
N PHE A 105 7.78 -10.75 0.02
CA PHE A 105 7.09 -9.61 0.64
C PHE A 105 5.75 -10.01 1.30
N ILE A 106 4.95 -10.84 0.63
CA ILE A 106 3.68 -11.34 1.19
C ILE A 106 3.92 -12.14 2.47
N HIS A 107 4.88 -13.07 2.44
CA HIS A 107 5.14 -13.96 3.56
C HIS A 107 5.74 -13.22 4.77
N VAL A 108 6.57 -12.20 4.51
CA VAL A 108 7.27 -11.47 5.57
C VAL A 108 6.43 -10.34 6.16
N TYR A 109 5.66 -9.62 5.34
CA TYR A 109 5.00 -8.38 5.79
C TYR A 109 3.47 -8.41 5.76
N LEU A 110 2.83 -9.28 4.96
CA LEU A 110 1.37 -9.25 4.77
C LEU A 110 0.62 -10.42 5.40
N ARG A 111 1.27 -11.57 5.62
CA ARG A 111 0.61 -12.86 5.91
C ARG A 111 -0.30 -12.91 7.14
N ARG A 112 -0.31 -11.86 7.96
CA ARG A 112 -1.18 -11.77 9.14
C ARG A 112 -2.25 -10.68 9.03
N ASN A 113 -2.00 -9.58 8.31
CA ASN A 113 -2.90 -8.41 8.19
C ASN A 113 -2.62 -7.61 6.88
N PRO A 114 -3.18 -7.99 5.72
CA PRO A 114 -3.13 -7.13 4.53
C PRO A 114 -3.87 -5.81 4.77
N ASP A 115 -3.43 -4.71 4.18
CA ASP A 115 -4.03 -3.38 4.35
C ASP A 115 -4.35 -2.70 3.00
N LEU A 116 -5.30 -1.77 3.04
CA LEU A 116 -5.63 -0.87 1.94
C LEU A 116 -5.17 0.57 2.20
N TYR A 117 -4.83 0.90 3.45
CA TYR A 117 -4.38 2.24 3.84
C TYR A 117 -3.13 2.65 3.07
N GLY A 118 -2.07 1.85 3.11
CA GLY A 118 -0.80 2.09 2.42
C GLY A 118 -0.98 2.25 0.91
N PRO A 119 -1.53 1.26 0.20
CA PRO A 119 -1.81 1.34 -1.24
C PRO A 119 -2.60 2.59 -1.65
N PHE A 120 -3.65 2.93 -0.91
CA PHE A 120 -4.48 4.11 -1.18
C PHE A 120 -3.66 5.40 -1.08
N TRP A 121 -2.93 5.59 0.02
CA TRP A 121 -2.16 6.82 0.26
C TRP A 121 -0.92 6.91 -0.62
N ILE A 122 -0.25 5.79 -0.91
CA ILE A 122 0.89 5.75 -1.83
C ILE A 122 0.44 6.14 -3.24
N CYS A 123 -0.66 5.55 -3.75
CA CYS A 123 -1.19 5.92 -5.06
C CYS A 123 -1.57 7.40 -5.11
N THR A 124 -2.31 7.89 -4.11
CA THR A 124 -2.72 9.30 -4.02
C THR A 124 -1.51 10.25 -4.02
N THR A 125 -0.50 9.94 -3.21
CA THR A 125 0.74 10.73 -3.14
C THR A 125 1.47 10.72 -4.47
N LEU A 126 1.56 9.56 -5.13
CA LEU A 126 2.21 9.43 -6.42
C LEU A 126 1.49 10.22 -7.51
N VAL A 127 0.15 10.25 -7.52
CA VAL A 127 -0.66 11.05 -8.45
C VAL A 127 -0.31 12.52 -8.35
N PHE A 128 -0.32 13.08 -7.13
CA PHE A 128 0.04 14.47 -6.93
C PHE A 128 1.51 14.73 -7.23
N ALA A 129 2.41 13.84 -6.82
CA ALA A 129 3.83 13.98 -7.10
C ALA A 129 4.13 13.99 -8.60
N VAL A 130 3.54 13.10 -9.40
CA VAL A 130 3.69 13.08 -10.86
C VAL A 130 3.15 14.36 -11.49
N ALA A 131 1.93 14.78 -11.12
CA ALA A 131 1.30 15.95 -11.70
C ALA A 131 2.05 17.25 -11.34
N ILE A 132 2.44 17.42 -10.08
CA ILE A 132 3.17 18.61 -9.60
C ILE A 132 4.58 18.63 -10.19
N SER A 133 5.34 17.53 -10.08
CA SER A 133 6.69 17.44 -10.62
C SER A 133 6.72 17.64 -12.14
N GLY A 134 5.74 17.10 -12.87
CA GLY A 134 5.60 17.31 -14.30
C GLY A 134 5.32 18.78 -14.67
N ASN A 135 4.47 19.47 -13.91
CA ASN A 135 4.22 20.91 -14.11
C ASN A 135 5.46 21.76 -13.78
N ILE A 136 6.17 21.46 -12.68
CA ILE A 136 7.42 22.15 -12.30
C ILE A 136 8.50 21.91 -13.36
N ALA A 137 8.67 20.68 -13.84
CA ALA A 137 9.64 20.37 -14.89
C ALA A 137 9.36 21.16 -16.19
N ASN A 138 8.09 21.27 -16.59
CA ASN A 138 7.68 22.08 -17.74
C ASN A 138 7.93 23.58 -17.52
N PHE A 139 7.70 24.08 -16.30
CA PHE A 139 8.00 25.45 -15.93
C PHE A 139 9.50 25.75 -16.00
N LEU A 140 10.35 24.88 -15.43
CA LEU A 140 11.81 25.05 -15.41
C LEU A 140 12.43 25.07 -16.81
N VAL A 141 11.92 24.25 -17.73
CA VAL A 141 12.39 24.21 -19.13
C VAL A 141 12.06 25.49 -19.90
N ASN A 142 10.91 26.10 -19.59
CA ASN A 142 10.43 27.30 -20.29
C ASN A 142 10.79 28.61 -19.56
N LEU A 143 11.55 28.52 -18.47
CA LEU A 143 12.02 29.67 -17.70
C LEU A 143 12.86 30.59 -18.61
N GLY A 144 12.51 31.87 -18.67
CA GLY A 144 13.24 32.86 -19.48
C GLY A 144 12.81 32.98 -20.95
N ARG A 145 11.73 32.30 -21.39
CA ARG A 145 11.14 32.54 -22.72
C ARG A 145 10.14 33.69 -22.68
N PRO A 146 10.34 34.78 -23.45
CA PRO A 146 9.50 35.97 -23.38
C PRO A 146 8.04 35.73 -23.83
N ASP A 147 7.80 34.72 -24.67
CA ASP A 147 6.47 34.40 -25.21
C ASP A 147 5.71 33.31 -24.43
N TYR A 148 6.26 32.77 -23.34
CA TYR A 148 5.65 31.66 -22.62
C TYR A 148 4.73 32.13 -21.49
N LYS A 149 3.42 32.08 -21.72
CA LYS A 149 2.42 32.26 -20.66
C LYS A 149 2.14 30.91 -19.98
N TYR A 150 2.58 30.78 -18.73
CA TYR A 150 2.31 29.57 -17.94
C TYR A 150 0.81 29.41 -17.67
N THR A 151 0.26 28.27 -18.06
CA THR A 151 -1.11 27.85 -17.73
C THR A 151 -1.04 26.50 -17.02
N PRO A 152 -1.47 26.40 -15.74
CA PRO A 152 -1.52 25.11 -15.04
C PRO A 152 -2.43 24.11 -15.76
N GLU A 153 -1.89 22.96 -16.13
CA GLU A 153 -2.66 21.88 -16.76
C GLU A 153 -3.25 20.95 -15.69
N PHE A 154 -4.41 21.32 -15.14
CA PHE A 154 -5.10 20.52 -14.12
C PHE A 154 -5.48 19.11 -14.59
N GLN A 155 -5.69 18.93 -15.90
CA GLN A 155 -6.00 17.63 -16.50
C GLN A 155 -4.90 16.57 -16.26
N LYS A 156 -3.65 17.00 -16.02
CA LYS A 156 -2.55 16.08 -15.66
C LYS A 156 -2.85 15.28 -14.40
N VAL A 157 -3.55 15.88 -13.42
CA VAL A 157 -3.93 15.18 -12.18
C VAL A 157 -4.89 14.04 -12.48
N THR A 158 -5.94 14.29 -13.28
CA THR A 158 -6.93 13.27 -13.65
C THR A 158 -6.29 12.14 -14.45
N ILE A 159 -5.41 12.44 -15.40
CA ILE A 159 -4.74 11.41 -16.21
C ILE A 159 -3.78 10.58 -15.34
N ALA A 160 -3.03 11.22 -14.45
CA ALA A 160 -2.16 10.53 -13.50
C ALA A 160 -2.99 9.62 -12.57
N ALA A 161 -4.11 10.12 -12.04
CA ALA A 161 -5.03 9.37 -11.20
C ALA A 161 -5.54 8.13 -11.93
N THR A 162 -6.08 8.30 -13.14
CA THR A 162 -6.58 7.18 -13.95
C THR A 162 -5.48 6.16 -14.23
N ALA A 163 -4.28 6.59 -14.63
CA ALA A 163 -3.18 5.67 -14.93
C ALA A 163 -2.69 4.90 -13.69
N ILE A 164 -2.46 5.58 -12.57
CA ILE A 164 -1.91 4.97 -11.36
C ILE A 164 -2.93 4.05 -10.68
N PHE A 165 -4.18 4.52 -10.50
CA PHE A 165 -5.22 3.70 -9.86
C PHE A 165 -5.66 2.53 -10.75
N SER A 166 -5.74 2.70 -12.07
CA SER A 166 -6.03 1.57 -12.96
C SER A 166 -4.93 0.50 -12.87
N TYR A 167 -3.65 0.89 -12.84
CA TYR A 167 -2.56 -0.05 -12.62
C TYR A 167 -2.68 -0.75 -11.24
N ALA A 168 -2.89 0.02 -10.17
CA ALA A 168 -2.92 -0.50 -8.80
C ALA A 168 -4.13 -1.39 -8.49
N TRP A 169 -5.22 -1.32 -9.26
CA TRP A 169 -6.45 -2.11 -9.02
C TRP A 169 -6.73 -3.13 -10.11
N LEU A 170 -6.69 -2.74 -11.39
CA LEU A 170 -7.07 -3.63 -12.49
C LEU A 170 -6.02 -4.71 -12.72
N VAL A 171 -4.74 -4.41 -12.56
CA VAL A 171 -3.67 -5.40 -12.76
C VAL A 171 -3.73 -6.48 -11.66
N PRO A 172 -3.80 -6.13 -10.35
CA PRO A 172 -4.07 -7.12 -9.31
C PRO A 172 -5.35 -7.92 -9.52
N LEU A 173 -6.43 -7.29 -9.97
CA LEU A 173 -7.70 -7.96 -10.22
C LEU A 173 -7.59 -8.99 -11.34
N ALA A 174 -6.96 -8.62 -12.46
CA ALA A 174 -6.73 -9.53 -13.58
C ALA A 174 -5.80 -10.69 -13.17
N LEU A 175 -4.73 -10.40 -12.44
CA LEU A 175 -3.79 -11.40 -11.93
C LEU A 175 -4.49 -12.36 -10.95
N TRP A 176 -5.26 -11.82 -10.01
CA TRP A 176 -6.03 -12.60 -9.05
C TRP A 176 -7.07 -13.50 -9.75
N GLY A 177 -7.84 -12.95 -10.70
CA GLY A 177 -8.81 -13.71 -11.47
C GLY A 177 -8.16 -14.84 -12.28
N PHE A 178 -7.00 -14.57 -12.88
CA PHE A 178 -6.22 -15.58 -13.59
C PHE A 178 -5.71 -16.68 -12.65
N LEU A 179 -5.17 -16.30 -11.49
CA LEU A 179 -4.71 -17.24 -10.47
C LEU A 179 -5.86 -18.08 -9.92
N LEU A 180 -7.03 -17.48 -9.65
CA LEU A 180 -8.22 -18.19 -9.17
C LEU A 180 -8.75 -19.20 -10.19
N TRP A 181 -8.86 -18.78 -11.46
CA TRP A 181 -9.26 -19.66 -12.56
C TRP A 181 -8.32 -20.87 -12.67
N ARG A 182 -7.03 -20.66 -12.39
CA ARG A 182 -6.01 -21.70 -12.41
C ARG A 182 -6.06 -22.62 -11.20
N THR A 183 -6.20 -22.08 -9.99
CA THR A 183 -6.29 -22.88 -8.74
C THR A 183 -7.42 -23.89 -8.81
N ASN A 184 -8.56 -23.52 -9.41
CA ASN A 184 -9.66 -24.45 -9.64
C ASN A 184 -9.31 -25.63 -10.58
N LYS A 185 -8.25 -25.52 -11.40
CA LYS A 185 -7.76 -26.58 -12.28
C LYS A 185 -6.52 -27.32 -11.74
N THR A 186 -5.86 -26.81 -10.71
CA THR A 186 -4.58 -27.38 -10.20
C THR A 186 -4.55 -27.25 -8.67
N LEU A 187 -4.69 -28.38 -7.96
CA LEU A 187 -4.99 -28.49 -6.53
C LEU A 187 -3.87 -28.08 -5.54
N ASN A 188 -2.81 -27.39 -5.96
CA ASN A 188 -1.66 -27.09 -5.08
C ASN A 188 -1.00 -25.73 -5.39
N LEU A 189 -1.73 -24.63 -5.18
CA LEU A 189 -1.15 -23.29 -5.31
C LEU A 189 -1.45 -22.46 -4.06
N VAL A 190 -0.45 -21.70 -3.61
CA VAL A 190 -0.55 -20.73 -2.53
C VAL A 190 -1.71 -19.78 -2.83
N SER A 191 -2.77 -19.85 -2.03
CA SER A 191 -3.95 -18.98 -2.20
C SER A 191 -3.62 -17.59 -1.69
N TYR A 192 -3.26 -16.68 -2.60
CA TYR A 192 -3.19 -15.25 -2.28
C TYR A 192 -4.58 -14.62 -2.33
N SER A 193 -4.91 -13.86 -1.29
CA SER A 193 -6.09 -13.02 -1.28
C SER A 193 -5.92 -11.88 -2.27
N PHE A 194 -7.01 -11.45 -2.91
CA PHE A 194 -7.02 -10.27 -3.77
C PHE A 194 -6.41 -9.05 -3.07
N MET A 195 -6.75 -8.86 -1.80
CA MET A 195 -6.24 -7.75 -1.00
C MET A 195 -4.72 -7.82 -0.80
N GLU A 196 -4.14 -9.02 -0.68
CA GLU A 196 -2.68 -9.16 -0.58
C GLU A 196 -1.99 -8.73 -1.87
N ILE A 197 -2.56 -9.08 -3.02
CA ILE A 197 -2.04 -8.72 -4.34
C ILE A 197 -2.12 -7.20 -4.55
N VAL A 198 -3.28 -6.58 -4.27
CA VAL A 198 -3.45 -5.12 -4.34
C VAL A 198 -2.45 -4.41 -3.43
N CYS A 199 -2.27 -4.94 -2.23
CA CYS A 199 -1.38 -4.38 -1.23
C CYS A 199 0.08 -4.39 -1.71
N VAL A 200 0.57 -5.52 -2.24
CA VAL A 200 1.91 -5.62 -2.84
C VAL A 200 2.09 -4.64 -3.99
N TYR A 201 1.13 -4.56 -4.92
CA TYR A 201 1.20 -3.64 -6.05
C TYR A 201 1.24 -2.19 -5.58
N GLY A 202 0.38 -1.81 -4.64
CA GLY A 202 0.37 -0.47 -4.05
C GLY A 202 1.69 -0.11 -3.37
N TYR A 203 2.26 -1.00 -2.56
CA TYR A 203 3.55 -0.75 -1.92
C TYR A 203 4.72 -0.71 -2.90
N SER A 204 4.69 -1.48 -3.99
CA SER A 204 5.73 -1.39 -5.04
C SER A 204 5.80 -0.01 -5.70
N LEU A 205 4.68 0.73 -5.71
CA LEU A 205 4.60 2.07 -6.29
C LEU A 205 5.30 3.14 -5.45
N SER A 206 5.60 2.88 -4.17
CA SER A 206 6.27 3.85 -3.28
C SER A 206 7.63 4.29 -3.83
N ILE A 207 8.32 3.40 -4.54
CA ILE A 207 9.62 3.62 -5.18
C ILE A 207 9.56 4.73 -6.23
N TYR A 208 8.42 4.88 -6.90
CA TYR A 208 8.24 5.91 -7.91
C TYR A 208 8.08 7.31 -7.32
N ILE A 209 7.65 7.44 -6.06
CA ILE A 209 7.48 8.75 -5.40
C ILE A 209 8.79 9.55 -5.37
N PRO A 210 9.90 9.04 -4.80
CA PRO A 210 11.17 9.76 -4.87
C PRO A 210 11.66 9.89 -6.32
N ALA A 211 11.47 8.88 -7.18
CA ALA A 211 11.90 8.92 -8.57
C ALA A 211 11.29 10.09 -9.35
N VAL A 212 9.98 10.33 -9.23
CA VAL A 212 9.29 11.41 -9.97
C VAL A 212 9.69 12.80 -9.47
N VAL A 213 10.09 12.93 -8.21
CA VAL A 213 10.68 14.17 -7.68
C VAL A 213 12.06 14.41 -8.29
N LEU A 214 12.88 13.37 -8.43
CA LEU A 214 14.17 13.47 -9.13
C LEU A 214 14.01 13.88 -10.61
N TRP A 215 12.89 13.52 -11.26
CA TRP A 215 12.63 13.86 -12.67
C TRP A 215 12.31 15.33 -12.92
N ILE A 216 12.11 16.14 -11.87
CA ILE A 216 11.96 17.60 -11.96
C ILE A 216 13.16 18.22 -12.67
N VAL A 217 14.37 17.73 -12.38
CA VAL A 217 15.61 18.23 -13.00
C VAL A 217 15.57 17.93 -14.50
N PRO A 218 15.82 18.92 -15.38
CA PRO A 218 15.75 18.76 -16.84
C PRO A 218 17.01 18.06 -17.40
N SER A 219 17.37 16.90 -16.84
CA SER A 219 18.47 16.05 -17.30
C SER A 219 17.93 14.71 -17.78
N GLU A 220 18.05 14.45 -19.08
CA GLU A 220 17.56 13.18 -19.67
C GLU A 220 18.33 11.96 -19.15
N TRP A 221 19.64 12.10 -18.89
CA TRP A 221 20.45 11.04 -18.30
C TRP A 221 19.97 10.65 -16.90
N LEU A 222 19.72 11.64 -16.04
CA LEU A 222 19.23 11.41 -14.68
C LEU A 222 17.85 10.75 -14.68
N ARG A 223 16.96 11.19 -15.58
CA ARG A 223 15.61 10.62 -15.72
C ARG A 223 15.67 9.16 -16.13
N TRP A 224 16.39 8.82 -17.19
CA TRP A 224 16.51 7.43 -17.65
C TRP A 224 17.18 6.53 -16.62
N PHE A 225 18.24 7.00 -15.96
CA PHE A 225 18.88 6.26 -14.88
C PHE A 225 17.89 5.98 -13.74
N SER A 226 17.18 7.01 -13.28
CA SER A 226 16.17 6.87 -12.22
C SER A 226 15.00 5.95 -12.62
N ILE A 227 14.55 5.99 -13.88
CA ILE A 227 13.54 5.06 -14.42
C ILE A 227 14.02 3.62 -14.32
N VAL A 228 15.24 3.34 -14.78
CA VAL A 228 15.80 1.98 -14.75
C VAL A 228 15.90 1.48 -13.31
N VAL A 229 16.42 2.31 -12.39
CA VAL A 229 16.50 1.95 -10.97
C VAL A 229 15.11 1.68 -10.38
N ALA A 230 14.14 2.57 -10.61
CA ALA A 230 12.78 2.39 -10.10
C ALA A 230 12.09 1.14 -10.67
N LEU A 231 12.28 0.87 -11.97
CA LEU A 231 11.77 -0.33 -12.64
C LEU A 231 12.37 -1.60 -12.07
N CYS A 232 13.69 -1.63 -11.86
CA CYS A 232 14.38 -2.78 -11.28
C CYS A 232 13.92 -3.05 -9.85
N LEU A 233 13.80 -2.01 -9.01
CA LEU A 233 13.38 -2.17 -7.62
C LEU A 233 11.91 -2.61 -7.52
N SER A 234 10.99 -1.92 -8.21
CA SER A 234 9.57 -2.28 -8.25
C SER A 234 9.35 -3.67 -8.85
N GLY A 235 9.97 -3.93 -10.00
CA GLY A 235 9.89 -5.21 -10.69
C GLY A 235 10.45 -6.35 -9.84
N SER A 236 11.57 -6.15 -9.13
CA SER A 236 12.13 -7.17 -8.24
C SER A 236 11.18 -7.53 -7.11
N VAL A 237 10.53 -6.55 -6.47
CA VAL A 237 9.53 -6.82 -5.42
C VAL A 237 8.35 -7.63 -5.95
N LEU A 238 7.82 -7.25 -7.13
CA LEU A 238 6.70 -7.97 -7.74
C LEU A 238 7.12 -9.40 -8.15
N LEU A 239 8.24 -9.56 -8.84
CA LEU A 239 8.73 -10.84 -9.32
C LEU A 239 9.05 -11.80 -8.17
N THR A 240 9.78 -11.34 -7.15
CA THR A 240 10.08 -12.16 -5.96
C THR A 240 8.82 -12.56 -5.21
N THR A 241 7.81 -11.68 -5.18
CA THR A 241 6.54 -11.96 -4.50
C THR A 241 5.71 -13.01 -5.23
N PHE A 242 5.59 -12.94 -6.56
CA PHE A 242 4.77 -13.87 -7.33
C PHE A 242 5.52 -15.13 -7.76
N TRP A 243 6.85 -15.15 -7.70
CA TRP A 243 7.67 -16.31 -8.05
C TRP A 243 7.22 -17.61 -7.33
N PRO A 244 7.00 -17.65 -6.01
CA PRO A 244 6.56 -18.87 -5.32
C PRO A 244 5.18 -19.34 -5.76
N ALA A 245 4.29 -18.45 -6.21
CA ALA A 245 2.97 -18.83 -6.67
C ALA A 245 2.96 -19.38 -8.10
N VAL A 246 4.02 -19.16 -8.88
CA VAL A 246 4.10 -19.65 -10.26
C VAL A 246 5.18 -20.69 -10.47
N ARG A 247 6.12 -20.88 -9.53
CA ARG A 247 7.32 -21.71 -9.74
C ARG A 247 7.05 -23.16 -10.12
N ASP A 248 5.93 -23.73 -9.68
CA ASP A 248 5.56 -25.14 -9.91
C ASP A 248 4.72 -25.32 -11.20
N ASP A 249 4.59 -24.25 -11.97
CA ASP A 249 3.77 -24.20 -13.16
C ASP A 249 4.51 -24.55 -14.45
N GLN A 250 3.73 -24.77 -15.52
CA GLN A 250 4.30 -24.96 -16.85
C GLN A 250 5.14 -23.73 -17.25
N PRO A 251 6.33 -23.91 -17.86
CA PRO A 251 7.26 -22.82 -18.13
C PRO A 251 6.65 -21.71 -18.99
N LYS A 252 5.76 -22.07 -19.93
CA LYS A 252 5.03 -21.10 -20.75
C LYS A 252 4.18 -20.15 -19.91
N ILE A 253 3.52 -20.65 -18.86
CA ILE A 253 2.65 -19.83 -18.02
C ILE A 253 3.50 -18.94 -17.09
N ILE A 254 4.58 -19.48 -16.53
CA ILE A 254 5.55 -18.71 -15.73
C ILE A 254 6.04 -17.52 -16.54
N ILE A 255 6.54 -17.77 -17.76
CA ILE A 255 7.05 -16.73 -18.65
C ILE A 255 5.95 -15.72 -18.97
N THR A 256 4.73 -16.18 -19.25
CA THR A 256 3.61 -15.28 -19.58
C THR A 256 3.27 -14.34 -18.42
N ILE A 257 3.12 -14.85 -17.20
CA ILE A 257 2.77 -14.03 -16.02
C ILE A 257 3.91 -13.06 -15.71
N LEU A 258 5.15 -13.55 -15.56
CA LEU A 258 6.28 -12.70 -15.17
C LEU A 258 6.58 -11.65 -16.24
N SER A 259 6.52 -12.01 -17.52
CA SER A 259 6.67 -11.05 -18.62
C SER A 259 5.57 -9.99 -18.61
N THR A 260 4.31 -10.38 -18.38
CA THR A 260 3.20 -9.42 -18.29
C THR A 260 3.40 -8.42 -17.15
N ILE A 261 3.82 -8.88 -15.97
CA ILE A 261 4.14 -8.01 -14.82
C ILE A 261 5.24 -7.01 -15.18
N VAL A 262 6.33 -7.48 -15.79
CA VAL A 262 7.46 -6.63 -16.20
C VAL A 262 7.03 -5.62 -17.25
N VAL A 263 6.29 -6.05 -18.27
CA VAL A 263 5.81 -5.18 -19.36
C VAL A 263 4.88 -4.08 -18.82
N LEU A 264 3.94 -4.42 -17.94
CA LEU A 264 3.03 -3.43 -17.34
C LEU A 264 3.79 -2.43 -16.44
N ASN A 265 4.78 -2.89 -15.68
CA ASN A 265 5.62 -2.02 -14.85
C ASN A 265 6.45 -1.06 -15.73
N ILE A 266 7.02 -1.55 -16.84
CA ILE A 266 7.70 -0.73 -17.85
C ILE A 266 6.74 0.28 -18.46
N LEU A 267 5.55 -0.15 -18.86
CA LEU A 267 4.54 0.71 -19.47
C LEU A 267 4.15 1.85 -18.54
N LEU A 268 3.95 1.58 -17.25
CA LEU A 268 3.66 2.62 -16.25
C LEU A 268 4.81 3.62 -16.15
N ALA A 269 6.06 3.16 -15.96
CA ALA A 269 7.21 4.04 -15.77
C ALA A 269 7.51 4.90 -17.01
N VAL A 270 7.54 4.25 -18.19
CA VAL A 270 7.80 4.93 -19.46
C VAL A 270 6.64 5.85 -19.82
N GLY A 271 5.39 5.41 -19.64
CA GLY A 271 4.19 6.22 -19.87
C GLY A 271 4.17 7.48 -19.00
N CYS A 272 4.52 7.36 -17.72
CA CYS A 272 4.66 8.52 -16.84
C CYS A 272 5.75 9.48 -17.33
N LYS A 273 6.93 8.99 -17.72
CA LYS A 273 8.01 9.84 -18.24
C LYS A 273 7.64 10.50 -19.57
N THR A 274 7.01 9.79 -20.49
CA THR A 274 6.68 10.31 -21.82
C THR A 274 5.56 11.35 -21.75
N TYR A 275 4.53 11.10 -20.96
CA TYR A 275 3.38 12.01 -20.87
C TYR A 275 3.67 13.25 -20.02
N PHE A 276 4.27 13.09 -18.84
CA PHE A 276 4.39 14.18 -17.87
C PHE A 276 5.72 14.95 -17.96
N PHE A 277 6.79 14.32 -18.46
CA PHE A 277 8.16 14.86 -18.38
C PHE A 277 8.86 14.99 -19.73
N SER A 278 8.32 14.43 -20.81
CA SER A 278 8.90 14.59 -22.14
C SER A 278 8.36 15.85 -22.80
N GLN A 279 9.28 16.63 -23.33
CA GLN A 279 8.95 17.80 -24.13
C GLN A 279 8.29 17.36 -25.45
N PRO A 280 7.39 18.15 -26.02
CA PRO A 280 7.07 18.05 -27.43
C PRO A 280 8.29 18.51 -28.26
N LYS A 281 9.33 17.67 -28.33
CA LYS A 281 10.43 17.82 -29.32
C LYS A 281 9.87 17.93 -30.75
N LEU A 282 8.68 17.36 -30.96
CA LEU A 282 7.97 17.40 -32.23
C LEU A 282 7.50 18.82 -32.61
N ALA A 283 7.12 19.66 -31.64
CA ALA A 283 6.67 21.02 -31.93
C ALA A 283 7.85 21.93 -32.35
N SER A 284 9.02 21.78 -31.72
CA SER A 284 10.21 22.53 -32.13
C SER A 284 10.78 22.05 -33.47
N GLN A 285 10.72 20.73 -33.74
CA GLN A 285 11.15 20.16 -35.02
C GLN A 285 10.21 20.56 -36.17
N LEU A 286 8.88 20.47 -35.98
CA LEU A 286 7.91 20.94 -36.97
C LEU A 286 8.02 22.45 -37.24
N HIS A 287 8.25 23.25 -36.19
CA HIS A 287 8.45 24.70 -36.37
C HIS A 287 9.76 24.99 -37.13
N SER A 288 10.85 24.28 -36.82
CA SER A 288 12.12 24.43 -37.54
C SER A 288 12.02 23.99 -39.00
N VAL A 289 11.32 22.88 -39.28
CA VAL A 289 11.12 22.39 -40.66
C VAL A 289 10.23 23.34 -41.45
N ALA A 290 9.14 23.82 -40.86
CA ALA A 290 8.24 24.80 -41.48
C ALA A 290 8.95 26.13 -41.80
N LEU A 291 9.79 26.65 -40.89
CA LEU A 291 10.60 27.85 -41.15
C LEU A 291 11.61 27.63 -42.29
N THR A 292 12.17 26.42 -42.39
CA THR A 292 13.13 26.08 -43.44
C THR A 292 12.46 25.94 -44.82
N GLU A 293 11.22 25.44 -44.87
CA GLU A 293 10.42 25.37 -46.11
C GLU A 293 9.96 26.75 -46.57
N VAL A 294 9.48 27.61 -45.66
CA VAL A 294 9.07 28.98 -45.99
C VAL A 294 10.24 29.79 -46.55
N THR A 295 11.44 29.63 -45.98
CA THR A 295 12.65 30.32 -46.44
C THR A 295 13.08 29.84 -47.84
N LYS A 296 12.97 28.54 -48.15
CA LYS A 296 13.29 28.00 -49.48
C LYS A 296 12.29 28.41 -50.56
N SER A 297 11.02 28.64 -50.20
CA SER A 297 9.98 29.06 -51.14
C SER A 297 10.03 30.54 -51.54
N SER A 298 10.86 31.35 -50.86
CA SER A 298 10.95 32.81 -51.05
C SER A 298 12.23 33.26 -51.79
N THR A 299 13.02 32.32 -52.31
CA THR A 299 14.21 32.53 -53.16
C THR A 299 14.00 31.84 -54.50
#